data_AF-A0A0D3I8J9-F1
#
_entry.id   AF-A0A0D3I8J9-F1
#
_cell.length_a   1.000
_cell.length_b   1.000
_cell.length_c   1.000
_cell.angle_alpha   90.00
_cell.angle_beta   90.00
_cell.angle_gamma   90.00
#
_symmetry.space_group_name_H-M   'P 1'
#
loop_
_entity.id
_entity.type
_entity.pdbx_description
1 polymer ?
#
loop_
_entity_poly.entity_id
_entity_poly.type
_entity_poly.pdbx_seq_one_letter_code
_entity_poly.pdbx_strand_id
1 'polypeptide(L)'
;MRTRLRKLVQRVERLLLHDLIIAVGGGKGGEYVIIALLVSLDFESILCIDNFFSAAAAALEFVALIKLRVSRPELARAYHIPLSGTLPLSLFLSLPIAVSLAVCYVTLVEAADSAGIIVCGLLVGVALYLPFALGWAGEMDSRRLSRAAAEVSPKQAPTATGALLGFHYGSQRTVSRVGAISSRRSSGLF
;
A
#
# COMPACT_ATOMS: atom_id res chain seq x y z
N MET A 1 -33.50 -37.38 -4.20
CA MET A 1 -33.44 -35.92 -4.38
C MET A 1 -32.01 -35.35 -4.33
N ARG A 2 -31.18 -35.71 -3.33
CA ARG A 2 -29.76 -35.29 -3.21
C ARG A 2 -28.83 -35.59 -4.41
N THR A 3 -29.12 -36.64 -5.18
CA THR A 3 -28.31 -37.01 -6.36
C THR A 3 -28.56 -36.14 -7.58
N ARG A 4 -29.74 -35.51 -7.69
CA ARG A 4 -30.04 -34.58 -8.78
C ARG A 4 -29.43 -33.20 -8.53
N LEU A 5 -29.37 -32.78 -7.26
CA LEU A 5 -28.75 -31.52 -6.86
C LEU A 5 -27.23 -31.52 -7.12
N ARG A 6 -26.53 -32.61 -6.80
CA ARG A 6 -25.10 -32.76 -7.12
C ARG A 6 -24.82 -32.73 -8.63
N LYS A 7 -25.70 -33.32 -9.45
CA LYS A 7 -25.58 -33.27 -10.91
C LYS A 7 -25.86 -31.89 -11.50
N LEU A 8 -26.70 -31.08 -10.84
CA LEU A 8 -26.96 -29.69 -11.23
C LEU A 8 -25.78 -28.79 -10.86
N VAL A 9 -25.24 -28.91 -9.65
CA VAL A 9 -24.04 -28.18 -9.22
C VAL A 9 -22.86 -28.49 -10.15
N GLN A 10 -22.60 -29.77 -10.44
CA GLN A 10 -21.55 -30.17 -11.39
C GLN A 10 -21.83 -29.78 -12.87
N ARG A 11 -23.06 -29.40 -13.22
CA ARG A 11 -23.38 -28.87 -14.55
C ARG A 11 -23.19 -27.36 -14.59
N VAL A 12 -23.59 -26.66 -13.54
CA VAL A 12 -23.37 -25.22 -13.38
C VAL A 12 -21.88 -24.92 -13.28
N GLU A 13 -21.12 -25.70 -12.52
CA GLU A 13 -19.66 -25.60 -12.39
C GLU A 13 -18.95 -25.80 -13.74
N ARG A 14 -19.41 -26.77 -14.55
CA ARG A 14 -18.87 -26.98 -15.91
C ARG A 14 -19.25 -25.90 -16.91
N LEU A 15 -20.44 -25.30 -16.78
CA LEU A 15 -20.86 -24.18 -17.62
C LEU A 15 -20.08 -22.92 -17.29
N LEU A 16 -19.89 -22.63 -15.99
CA LEU A 16 -19.05 -21.52 -15.52
C LEU A 16 -17.59 -21.67 -15.93
N LEU A 17 -17.03 -22.89 -15.87
CA LEU A 17 -15.67 -23.15 -16.33
C LEU A 17 -15.51 -22.93 -17.84
N HIS A 18 -16.52 -23.28 -18.65
CA HIS A 18 -16.45 -23.13 -20.10
C HIS A 18 -16.54 -21.65 -20.53
N ASP A 19 -17.39 -20.85 -19.86
CA ASP A 19 -17.50 -19.41 -20.11
C ASP A 19 -16.28 -18.64 -19.57
N LEU A 20 -15.69 -19.11 -18.45
CA LEU A 20 -14.45 -18.55 -17.88
C LEU A 20 -13.25 -18.74 -18.82
N ILE A 21 -13.12 -19.91 -19.44
CA ILE A 21 -12.04 -20.20 -20.41
C ILE A 21 -12.17 -19.34 -21.66
N ILE A 22 -13.41 -19.10 -22.13
CA ILE A 22 -13.66 -18.24 -23.30
C ILE A 22 -13.38 -16.76 -22.97
N ALA A 23 -13.69 -16.31 -21.75
CA ALA A 23 -13.40 -14.94 -21.31
C ALA A 23 -11.89 -14.64 -21.17
N VAL A 24 -11.08 -15.62 -20.72
CA VAL A 24 -9.61 -15.47 -20.62
C VAL A 24 -8.94 -15.35 -22.00
N GLY A 25 -9.55 -15.87 -23.06
CA GLY A 25 -8.99 -15.88 -24.42
C GLY A 25 -9.05 -14.54 -25.17
N GLY A 26 -9.83 -13.55 -24.71
CA GLY A 26 -9.96 -12.24 -25.34
C GLY A 26 -9.30 -11.14 -24.51
N GLY A 27 -8.39 -10.36 -25.10
CA GLY A 27 -7.50 -9.38 -24.43
C GLY A 27 -8.13 -8.21 -23.65
N LYS A 28 -9.40 -8.30 -23.24
CA LYS A 28 -10.09 -7.41 -22.29
C LYS A 28 -10.88 -8.18 -21.19
N GLY A 29 -10.56 -9.46 -20.99
CA GLY A 29 -11.32 -10.39 -20.14
C GLY A 29 -10.97 -10.43 -18.66
N GLY A 30 -9.90 -9.74 -18.22
CA GLY A 30 -9.38 -9.88 -16.84
C GLY A 30 -10.39 -9.51 -15.76
N GLU A 31 -11.20 -8.49 -16.00
CA GLU A 31 -12.25 -8.04 -15.06
C GLU A 31 -13.32 -9.11 -14.86
N TYR A 32 -13.77 -9.76 -15.94
CA TYR A 32 -14.77 -10.83 -15.88
C TYR A 32 -14.25 -12.07 -15.16
N VAL A 33 -12.95 -12.37 -15.28
CA VAL A 33 -12.31 -13.47 -14.55
C VAL A 33 -12.30 -13.20 -13.06
N ILE A 34 -11.96 -11.97 -12.65
CA ILE A 34 -11.99 -11.56 -11.25
C ILE A 34 -13.43 -11.62 -10.71
N ILE A 35 -14.41 -11.11 -11.45
CA ILE A 35 -15.82 -11.15 -11.06
C ILE A 35 -16.31 -12.60 -10.92
N ALA A 36 -15.98 -13.48 -11.86
CA ALA A 36 -16.38 -14.89 -11.80
C ALA A 36 -15.75 -15.62 -10.61
N LEU A 37 -14.48 -15.33 -10.28
CA LEU A 37 -13.81 -15.83 -9.08
C LEU A 37 -14.50 -15.33 -7.80
N LEU A 38 -14.81 -14.04 -7.73
CA LEU A 38 -15.48 -13.44 -6.57
C LEU A 38 -16.88 -14.01 -6.37
N VAL A 39 -17.66 -14.21 -7.43
CA VAL A 39 -19.00 -14.84 -7.35
C VAL A 39 -18.92 -16.32 -6.94
N SER A 40 -17.80 -16.99 -7.22
CA SER A 40 -17.59 -18.38 -6.83
C SER A 40 -17.19 -18.53 -5.35
N LEU A 41 -16.75 -17.44 -4.71
CA LEU A 41 -16.40 -17.42 -3.29
C LEU A 41 -17.58 -16.92 -2.45
N ASP A 42 -17.68 -17.45 -1.22
CA ASP A 42 -18.61 -16.88 -0.26
C ASP A 42 -18.11 -15.52 0.25
N PHE A 43 -19.04 -14.61 0.53
CA PHE A 43 -18.72 -13.24 0.96
C PHE A 43 -17.87 -13.22 2.24
N GLU A 44 -18.17 -14.12 3.18
CA GLU A 44 -17.40 -14.29 4.42
C GLU A 44 -15.95 -14.68 4.12
N SER A 45 -15.74 -15.61 3.18
CA SER A 45 -14.40 -16.03 2.77
C SER A 45 -13.60 -14.90 2.13
N ILE A 46 -14.24 -14.06 1.30
CA ILE A 46 -13.60 -12.90 0.67
C ILE A 46 -13.12 -11.92 1.74
N LEU A 47 -13.98 -11.61 2.71
CA LEU A 47 -13.63 -10.70 3.81
C LEU A 47 -12.50 -11.27 4.68
N CYS A 48 -12.51 -12.56 4.97
CA CYS A 48 -11.42 -13.20 5.73
C CYS A 48 -10.08 -13.09 5.00
N ILE A 49 -10.06 -13.34 3.69
CA ILE A 49 -8.86 -13.25 2.86
C ILE A 49 -8.33 -11.81 2.81
N ASP A 50 -9.19 -10.84 2.55
CA ASP A 50 -8.80 -9.42 2.49
C ASP A 50 -8.26 -8.92 3.83
N ASN A 51 -8.94 -9.25 4.92
CA ASN A 51 -8.50 -8.89 6.27
C ASN A 51 -7.14 -9.52 6.63
N PHE A 52 -6.90 -10.77 6.23
CA PHE A 52 -5.60 -11.42 6.44
C PHE A 52 -4.48 -10.69 5.71
N PHE A 53 -4.63 -10.46 4.40
CA PHE A 53 -3.58 -9.82 3.60
C PHE A 53 -3.36 -8.35 3.99
N SER A 54 -4.43 -7.63 4.32
CA SER A 54 -4.35 -6.25 4.82
C SER A 54 -3.62 -6.17 6.17
N ALA A 55 -3.94 -7.06 7.12
CA ALA A 55 -3.25 -7.13 8.39
C ALA A 55 -1.78 -7.56 8.24
N ALA A 56 -1.49 -8.54 7.37
CA ALA A 56 -0.14 -8.99 7.10
C ALA A 56 0.73 -7.88 6.48
N ALA A 57 0.17 -7.12 5.52
CA ALA A 57 0.84 -5.97 4.93
C ALA A 57 1.18 -4.90 5.98
N ALA A 58 0.20 -4.53 6.83
CA ALA A 58 0.43 -3.57 7.91
C ALA A 58 1.54 -4.03 8.89
N ALA A 59 1.53 -5.31 9.29
CA ALA A 59 2.58 -5.85 10.15
C ALA A 59 3.97 -5.73 9.51
N LEU A 60 4.09 -6.07 8.22
CA LEU A 60 5.35 -5.97 7.48
C LEU A 60 5.82 -4.52 7.31
N GLU A 61 4.92 -3.57 7.09
CA GLU A 61 5.25 -2.14 7.01
C GLU A 61 5.84 -1.61 8.32
N PHE A 62 5.24 -1.95 9.46
CA PHE A 62 5.75 -1.53 10.75
C PHE A 62 7.11 -2.16 11.06
N VAL A 63 7.31 -3.43 10.71
CA VAL A 63 8.62 -4.10 10.83
C VAL A 63 9.65 -3.46 9.91
N ALA A 64 9.29 -3.15 8.66
CA ALA A 64 10.16 -2.48 7.72
C ALA A 64 10.58 -1.08 8.20
N LEU A 65 9.66 -0.34 8.81
CA LEU A 65 9.92 0.97 9.41
C LEU A 65 10.96 0.87 10.54
N ILE A 66 10.80 -0.10 11.45
CA ILE A 66 11.77 -0.35 12.52
C ILE A 66 13.12 -0.75 11.93
N LYS A 67 13.14 -1.69 10.98
CA LYS A 67 14.35 -2.15 10.30
C LYS A 67 15.08 -1.01 9.61
N LEU A 68 14.37 -0.08 8.97
CA LEU A 68 14.96 1.09 8.32
C LEU A 68 15.55 2.08 9.33
N ARG A 69 14.96 2.21 10.52
CA ARG A 69 15.50 3.07 11.59
C ARG A 69 16.75 2.49 12.26
N VAL A 70 16.87 1.16 12.33
CA VAL A 70 18.07 0.49 12.84
C VAL A 70 19.17 0.42 11.79
N SER A 71 18.83 0.08 10.54
CA SER A 71 19.82 -0.19 9.49
C SER A 71 20.41 1.07 8.87
N ARG A 72 19.65 2.18 8.82
CA ARG A 72 20.05 3.43 8.18
C ARG A 72 19.55 4.66 8.96
N PRO A 73 20.14 4.95 10.13
CA PRO A 73 19.79 6.13 10.92
C PRO A 73 20.20 7.46 10.24
N GLU A 74 21.17 7.44 9.33
CA GLU A 74 21.76 8.60 8.65
C GLU A 74 20.90 9.19 7.53
N LEU A 75 19.86 8.47 7.08
CA LEU A 75 18.93 8.96 6.08
C LEU A 75 18.12 10.16 6.62
N ALA A 76 18.25 11.32 5.95
CA ALA A 76 17.42 12.47 6.21
C ALA A 76 15.94 12.15 5.88
N ARG A 77 15.04 12.31 6.86
CA ARG A 77 13.61 12.01 6.70
C ARG A 77 12.85 13.33 6.68
N ALA A 78 12.10 13.59 5.61
CA ALA A 78 11.29 14.80 5.51
C ALA A 78 10.20 14.86 6.61
N TYR A 79 9.76 13.71 7.12
CA TYR A 79 8.82 13.60 8.23
C TYR A 79 9.41 12.74 9.35
N HIS A 80 9.37 13.27 10.58
CA HIS A 80 9.89 12.61 11.77
C HIS A 80 8.76 12.29 12.75
N ILE A 81 8.73 11.04 13.21
CA ILE A 81 7.85 10.61 14.29
C ILE A 81 8.42 11.20 15.60
N PRO A 82 7.63 11.93 16.41
CA PRO A 82 8.08 12.65 17.61
C PRO A 82 8.45 11.74 18.79
N LEU A 83 8.97 10.54 18.52
CA LEU A 83 9.50 9.61 19.50
C LEU A 83 11.03 9.65 19.44
N SER A 84 11.62 10.14 20.54
CA SER A 84 13.05 10.30 20.75
C SER A 84 13.72 8.93 20.93
N GLY A 85 14.02 8.25 19.83
CA GLY A 85 14.79 7.01 19.83
C GLY A 85 14.11 5.84 19.10
N THR A 86 14.87 4.76 18.92
CA THR A 86 14.41 3.51 18.28
C THR A 86 13.58 2.65 19.23
N LEU A 87 13.98 2.56 20.51
CA LEU A 87 13.29 1.77 21.55
C LEU A 87 11.84 2.23 21.83
N PRO A 88 11.55 3.52 22.08
CA PRO A 88 10.17 3.96 22.32
C PRO A 88 9.29 3.79 21.08
N LEU A 89 9.88 3.93 19.88
CA LEU A 89 9.16 3.67 18.63
C LEU A 89 8.82 2.18 18.47
N SER A 90 9.77 1.27 18.72
CA SER A 90 9.50 -0.15 18.61
C SER A 90 8.47 -0.62 19.63
N LEU A 91 8.48 -0.06 20.84
CA LEU A 91 7.47 -0.35 21.86
C LEU A 91 6.09 0.23 21.49
N PHE A 92 6.06 1.42 20.89
CA PHE A 92 4.80 1.98 20.40
C PHE A 92 4.23 1.16 19.24
N LEU A 93 5.09 0.68 18.34
CA LEU A 93 4.70 -0.15 17.19
C LEU A 93 4.45 -1.62 17.55
N SER A 94 4.90 -2.11 18.71
CA SER A 94 4.67 -3.51 19.08
C SER A 94 3.18 -3.82 19.26
N LEU A 95 2.38 -2.84 19.71
CA LEU A 95 0.93 -3.02 19.85
C LEU A 95 0.23 -3.21 18.49
N PRO A 96 0.35 -2.30 17.50
CA PRO A 96 -0.29 -2.52 16.20
C PRO A 96 0.28 -3.75 15.48
N ILE A 97 1.59 -4.06 15.62
CA ILE A 97 2.15 -5.30 15.07
C ILE A 97 1.48 -6.53 15.70
N ALA A 98 1.35 -6.56 17.04
CA ALA A 98 0.72 -7.67 17.74
C ALA A 98 -0.74 -7.85 17.35
N VAL A 99 -1.50 -6.75 17.22
CA VAL A 99 -2.90 -6.77 16.78
C VAL A 99 -3.00 -7.29 15.34
N SER A 100 -2.18 -6.79 14.42
CA SER A 100 -2.15 -7.27 13.03
C SER A 100 -1.83 -8.77 12.96
N LEU A 101 -0.85 -9.24 13.72
CA LEU A 101 -0.51 -10.67 13.79
C LEU A 101 -1.63 -11.50 14.43
N ALA A 102 -2.32 -10.97 15.44
CA ALA A 102 -3.47 -11.63 16.05
C ALA A 102 -4.62 -11.78 15.04
N VAL A 103 -4.91 -10.75 14.25
CA VAL A 103 -5.90 -10.82 13.16
C VAL A 103 -5.50 -11.88 12.13
N CYS A 104 -4.22 -11.94 11.74
CA CYS A 104 -3.72 -12.97 10.84
C CYS A 104 -3.88 -14.39 11.42
N TYR A 105 -3.64 -14.54 12.71
CA TYR A 105 -3.78 -15.82 13.41
C TYR A 105 -5.26 -16.26 13.49
N VAL A 106 -6.15 -15.37 13.93
CA VAL A 106 -7.58 -15.66 14.07
C VAL A 106 -8.18 -16.03 12.72
N THR A 107 -7.87 -15.27 11.66
CA THR A 107 -8.35 -15.57 10.30
C THR A 107 -7.87 -16.91 9.77
N LEU A 108 -6.63 -17.33 10.08
CA LEU A 108 -6.11 -18.66 9.70
C LEU A 108 -6.77 -19.81 10.47
N VAL A 109 -7.06 -19.61 11.75
CA VAL A 109 -7.59 -20.68 12.63
C VAL A 109 -9.09 -20.85 12.48
N GLU A 110 -9.85 -19.75 12.41
CA GLU A 110 -11.31 -19.80 12.39
C GLU A 110 -11.87 -20.06 10.99
N ALA A 111 -11.20 -19.55 9.95
CA ALA A 111 -11.68 -19.66 8.57
C ALA A 111 -10.93 -20.74 7.78
N ALA A 112 -11.03 -22.00 8.23
CA ALA A 112 -10.35 -23.16 7.63
C ALA A 112 -10.62 -23.32 6.12
N ASP A 113 -11.84 -22.99 5.67
CA ASP A 113 -12.22 -23.04 4.25
C ASP A 113 -11.45 -22.01 3.41
N SER A 114 -11.16 -20.84 3.99
CA SER A 114 -10.43 -19.75 3.33
C SER A 114 -8.90 -19.86 3.51
N ALA A 115 -8.44 -20.59 4.52
CA ALA A 115 -7.03 -20.78 4.83
C ALA A 115 -6.25 -21.38 3.65
N GLY A 116 -6.86 -22.31 2.90
CA GLY A 116 -6.25 -22.87 1.69
C GLY A 116 -5.95 -21.82 0.61
N ILE A 117 -6.87 -20.87 0.41
CA ILE A 117 -6.72 -19.78 -0.55
C ILE A 117 -5.68 -18.78 -0.05
N ILE A 118 -5.67 -18.48 1.24
CA ILE A 118 -4.67 -17.60 1.87
C ILE A 118 -3.26 -18.18 1.69
N VAL A 119 -3.06 -19.45 2.01
CA VAL A 119 -1.76 -20.12 1.86
C VAL A 119 -1.34 -20.19 0.39
N CYS A 120 -2.27 -20.54 -0.51
CA CYS A 120 -1.99 -20.55 -1.95
C CYS A 120 -1.59 -19.16 -2.46
N GLY A 121 -2.35 -18.12 -2.09
CA GLY A 121 -2.06 -16.73 -2.43
C GLY A 121 -0.69 -16.27 -1.90
N LEU A 122 -0.34 -16.65 -0.67
CA LEU A 122 0.96 -16.36 -0.09
C LEU A 122 2.09 -17.07 -0.86
N LEU A 123 1.93 -18.35 -1.20
CA LEU A 123 2.91 -19.10 -1.97
C LEU A 123 3.11 -18.51 -3.38
N VAL A 124 2.03 -18.17 -4.07
CA VAL A 124 2.08 -17.51 -5.38
C VAL A 124 2.76 -16.15 -5.24
N GLY A 125 2.39 -15.35 -4.24
CA GLY A 125 3.00 -14.04 -3.98
C GLY A 125 4.51 -14.15 -3.72
N VAL A 126 4.93 -15.09 -2.87
CA VAL A 126 6.35 -15.35 -2.61
C VAL A 126 7.07 -15.84 -3.87
N ALA A 127 6.47 -16.77 -4.62
CA ALA A 127 7.06 -17.29 -5.86
C ALA A 127 7.26 -16.19 -6.92
N LEU A 128 6.31 -15.25 -7.03
CA LEU A 128 6.43 -14.08 -7.91
C LEU A 128 7.45 -13.06 -7.37
N TYR A 129 7.56 -12.93 -6.05
CA TYR A 129 8.51 -12.01 -5.43
C TYR A 129 9.97 -12.50 -5.51
N LEU A 130 10.22 -13.81 -5.41
CA LEU A 130 11.55 -14.42 -5.45
C LEU A 130 12.43 -13.98 -6.65
N PRO A 131 11.97 -14.03 -7.92
CA PRO A 131 12.78 -13.59 -9.05
C PRO A 131 13.08 -12.09 -9.00
N PHE A 132 12.13 -11.27 -8.51
CA PHE A 132 12.34 -9.84 -8.32
C PHE A 132 13.37 -9.56 -7.22
N ALA A 133 13.26 -10.25 -6.08
CA ALA A 133 14.17 -10.12 -4.96
C ALA A 133 15.60 -10.57 -5.32
N LEU A 134 15.75 -11.68 -6.05
CA LEU A 134 17.04 -12.16 -6.53
C LEU A 134 17.64 -11.24 -7.61
N GLY A 135 16.81 -10.65 -8.47
CA GLY A 135 17.25 -9.68 -9.48
C GLY A 135 17.71 -8.34 -8.87
N TRP A 136 17.01 -7.84 -7.85
CA TRP A 136 17.34 -6.58 -7.17
C TRP A 136 18.39 -6.71 -6.06
N ALA A 137 18.63 -7.92 -5.53
CA ALA A 137 19.70 -8.18 -4.58
C ALA A 137 21.09 -7.82 -5.14
N GLY A 138 21.26 -7.82 -6.47
CA GLY A 138 22.48 -7.36 -7.14
C GLY A 138 22.61 -5.83 -7.31
N GLU A 139 21.50 -5.08 -7.31
CA GLU A 139 21.46 -3.66 -7.73
C GLU A 139 21.26 -2.68 -6.55
N MET A 140 20.99 -3.16 -5.33
CA MET A 140 20.97 -2.33 -4.11
C MET A 140 22.39 -1.90 -3.68
N ASP A 141 23.13 -1.28 -4.59
CA ASP A 141 24.38 -0.58 -4.32
C ASP A 141 24.07 0.57 -3.34
N SER A 142 24.50 0.41 -2.09
CA SER A 142 24.33 1.35 -1.00
C SER A 142 24.77 2.77 -1.37
N ARG A 143 25.72 2.89 -2.32
CA ARG A 143 26.21 4.15 -2.86
C ARG A 143 25.14 4.96 -3.61
N ARG A 144 24.20 4.31 -4.31
CA ARG A 144 23.12 5.00 -5.03
C ARG A 144 22.12 5.62 -4.06
N LEU A 145 21.81 4.91 -2.98
CA LEU A 145 20.90 5.39 -1.94
C LEU A 145 21.54 6.52 -1.11
N SER A 146 22.85 6.44 -0.84
CA SER A 146 23.59 7.55 -0.22
C SER A 146 23.70 8.78 -1.13
N ARG A 147 23.87 8.61 -2.45
CA ARG A 147 23.87 9.72 -3.43
C ARG A 147 22.50 10.37 -3.57
N ALA A 148 21.43 9.58 -3.66
CA ALA A 148 20.06 10.09 -3.70
C ALA A 148 19.70 10.82 -2.39
N ALA A 149 20.14 10.32 -1.23
CA ALA A 149 19.96 11.00 0.05
C ALA A 149 20.75 12.32 0.15
N ALA A 150 21.94 12.39 -0.46
CA ALA A 150 22.74 13.60 -0.52
C ALA A 150 22.14 14.66 -1.49
N GLU A 151 21.55 14.23 -2.62
CA GLU A 151 20.88 15.15 -3.56
C GLU A 151 19.60 15.79 -2.99
N VAL A 152 18.88 15.10 -2.10
CA VAL A 152 17.70 15.64 -1.41
C VAL A 152 18.06 16.72 -0.37
N SER A 153 19.33 16.83 0.02
CA SER A 153 19.82 17.93 0.88
C SER A 153 20.79 18.81 0.11
N PRO A 154 20.29 19.84 -0.61
CA PRO A 154 20.38 21.19 -0.05
C PRO A 154 19.30 22.17 -0.58
N LYS A 155 18.27 22.53 0.22
CA LYS A 155 17.62 23.88 0.22
C LYS A 155 16.33 24.06 1.03
N GLN A 156 15.82 23.08 1.77
CA GLN A 156 14.61 23.25 2.57
C GLN A 156 14.84 22.94 4.05
N ALA A 157 15.63 23.79 4.70
CA ALA A 157 15.46 24.03 6.13
C ALA A 157 14.78 25.39 6.27
N PRO A 158 13.45 25.49 6.44
CA PRO A 158 12.91 26.59 7.20
C PRO A 158 13.41 26.40 8.63
N THR A 159 14.41 27.20 8.99
CA THR A 159 14.93 27.41 10.32
C THR A 159 13.80 27.28 11.35
N ALA A 160 13.90 26.27 12.22
CA ALA A 160 12.92 25.92 13.24
C ALA A 160 12.66 27.03 14.29
N THR A 161 13.26 28.21 14.13
CA THR A 161 13.00 29.43 14.89
C THR A 161 11.73 30.17 14.42
N GLY A 162 11.19 29.88 13.22
CA GLY A 162 9.96 30.52 12.72
C GLY A 162 8.63 29.85 13.09
N ALA A 163 8.65 28.60 13.55
CA ALA A 163 7.42 27.80 13.76
C ALA A 163 6.72 28.06 15.11
N LEU A 164 7.42 28.63 16.10
CA LEU A 164 6.82 28.96 17.42
C LEU A 164 6.17 30.35 17.46
N LEU A 165 6.34 31.18 16.43
CA LEU A 165 5.65 32.48 16.30
C LEU A 165 4.55 32.48 15.20
N GLY A 166 4.29 31.33 14.57
CA GLY A 166 3.37 31.21 13.43
C GLY A 166 1.97 30.67 13.74
N PHE A 167 1.65 30.36 15.00
CA PHE A 167 0.33 29.80 15.38
C PHE A 167 -0.77 30.86 15.58
N HIS A 168 -0.56 32.10 15.14
CA HIS A 168 -1.55 33.18 15.31
C HIS A 168 -1.44 34.28 14.24
N TYR A 169 -1.77 34.01 12.98
CA TYR A 169 -2.18 35.06 12.01
C TYR A 169 -2.94 34.42 10.84
N GLY A 170 -4.27 34.53 10.82
CA GLY A 170 -4.96 35.40 9.85
C GLY A 170 -5.04 34.76 8.46
N SER A 171 -6.15 34.12 8.07
CA SER A 171 -7.31 34.83 7.50
C SER A 171 -6.89 36.10 6.74
N GLN A 172 -7.17 36.13 5.44
CA GLN A 172 -6.94 37.22 4.46
C GLN A 172 -5.57 37.19 3.73
N ARG A 173 -5.57 36.68 2.49
CA ARG A 173 -5.12 37.37 1.25
C ARG A 173 -4.61 36.39 0.18
N THR A 174 -5.53 35.88 -0.64
CA THR A 174 -5.23 35.47 -2.02
C THR A 174 -6.26 36.06 -3.00
N VAL A 175 -6.71 37.28 -2.72
CA VAL A 175 -7.39 38.16 -3.69
C VAL A 175 -6.57 39.46 -3.80
N SER A 176 -5.43 39.38 -4.49
CA SER A 176 -4.64 40.57 -4.89
C SER A 176 -3.59 40.22 -5.94
N ARG A 177 -3.99 39.46 -6.98
CA ARG A 177 -3.13 39.22 -8.15
C ARG A 177 -3.81 39.46 -9.50
N VAL A 178 -4.84 40.32 -9.55
CA VAL A 178 -5.54 40.69 -10.79
C VAL A 178 -5.55 42.21 -11.07
N GLY A 179 -5.06 43.06 -10.16
CA GLY A 179 -5.22 44.53 -10.27
C GLY A 179 -4.01 45.37 -10.72
N ALA A 180 -2.88 44.77 -11.15
CA ALA A 180 -1.63 45.52 -11.36
C ALA A 180 -1.03 45.38 -12.79
N ILE A 181 -1.87 45.17 -13.80
CA ILE A 181 -1.48 45.29 -15.23
C ILE A 181 -2.36 46.38 -15.88
N SER A 182 -2.43 47.54 -15.24
CA SER A 182 -3.14 48.72 -15.76
C SER A 182 -2.37 49.99 -15.37
N SER A 183 -1.18 50.19 -15.94
CA SER A 183 -0.52 51.52 -16.03
C SER A 183 0.81 51.44 -16.80
N ARG A 184 0.81 50.95 -18.04
CA ARG A 184 1.98 51.11 -18.93
C ARG A 184 1.67 50.91 -20.42
N ARG A 185 0.64 51.58 -20.94
CA ARG A 185 0.48 51.77 -22.39
C ARG A 185 -0.44 52.96 -22.71
N SER A 186 0.04 54.16 -22.44
CA SER A 186 -0.52 55.41 -22.97
C SER A 186 0.66 56.36 -23.21
N SER A 187 1.25 56.20 -24.40
CA SER A 187 2.13 57.16 -25.07
C SER A 187 2.43 56.60 -26.46
N GLY A 188 1.76 57.12 -27.49
CA GLY A 188 2.13 56.91 -28.88
C GLY A 188 1.00 56.36 -29.76
N LEU A 189 0.55 57.25 -30.66
CA LEU A 189 -0.07 57.02 -31.97
C LEU A 189 -1.62 56.93 -32.02
N PHE A 190 -2.14 58.06 -32.51
CA PHE A 190 -3.42 58.34 -33.18
C PHE A 190 -4.70 58.34 -32.35
#